data_AF-A0A2T0SKE5-F1
#
_entry.id   AF-A0A2T0SKE5-F1
#
_cell.length_a   1.000
_cell.length_b   1.000
_cell.length_c   1.000
_cell.angle_alpha   90.00
_cell.angle_beta   90.00
_cell.angle_gamma   90.00
#
_symmetry.space_group_name_H-M   'P 1'
#
loop_
_entity.id
_entity.type
_entity.pdbx_description
1 polymer ?
#
loop_
_entity_poly.entity_id
_entity_poly.type
_entity_poly.pdbx_seq_one_letter_code
_entity_poly.pdbx_strand_id
1 'polypeptide(L)' 'MRSDFQVGDWVFIKPGAINEVFVAKPYKIIYRGLHAVQVKGLERWLIPMKYLTKEHPFQTKVRLTRDQLLPKPEADE' A
#
# COMPACT_ATOMS: atom_id res chain seq x y z
N MET A 1 6.84 -21.47 -1.82
CA MET A 1 6.44 -20.42 -0.87
C MET A 1 5.20 -19.72 -1.41
N ARG A 2 4.05 -19.84 -0.74
CA ARG A 2 2.86 -19.01 -1.06
C ARG A 2 3.25 -17.57 -0.74
N SER A 3 3.17 -16.67 -1.73
CA SER A 3 3.40 -15.25 -1.47
C SER A 3 2.16 -14.70 -0.75
N ASP A 4 2.31 -14.25 0.50
CA ASP A 4 1.23 -13.73 1.35
C ASP A 4 0.61 -12.40 0.89
N PHE A 5 1.11 -11.83 -0.21
CA PHE A 5 0.69 -10.55 -0.77
C PHE A 5 -0.33 -10.72 -1.89
N GLN A 6 -1.48 -10.07 -1.75
CA GLN A 6 -2.58 -10.07 -2.70
C GLN A 6 -2.90 -8.65 -3.18
N VAL A 7 -3.51 -8.55 -4.37
CA VAL A 7 -4.03 -7.26 -4.86
C VAL A 7 -5.08 -6.75 -3.87
N GLY A 8 -4.95 -5.48 -3.48
CA GLY A 8 -5.80 -4.85 -2.48
C GLY A 8 -5.21 -4.82 -1.07
N ASP A 9 -4.17 -5.61 -0.78
CA ASP A 9 -3.46 -5.54 0.49
C ASP A 9 -2.76 -4.19 0.66
N TRP A 10 -2.69 -3.74 1.90
CA TRP A 10 -1.87 -2.60 2.29
C TRP A 10 -0.51 -3.09 2.78
N VAL A 11 0.54 -2.43 2.29
CA VAL A 11 1.93 -2.79 2.56
C VAL A 11 2.76 -1.55 2.86
N PHE A 12 3.80 -1.73 3.67
CA PHE A 12 4.87 -0.77 3.88
C PHE A 12 6.13 -1.22 3.16
N ILE A 13 6.91 -0.26 2.69
CA ILE A 13 8.23 -0.50 2.10
C ILE A 13 9.26 -0.44 3.23
N LYS A 14 10.13 -1.45 3.32
CA LYS A 14 11.16 -1.51 4.36
C LYS A 14 12.16 -0.34 4.22
N PRO A 15 12.63 0.23 5.34
CA PRO A 15 13.71 1.23 5.33
C PRO A 15 14.95 0.72 4.61
N GLY A 16 15.60 1.58 3.82
CA GLY A 16 16.83 1.26 3.09
C GLY A 16 16.65 0.43 1.80
N ALA A 17 15.42 0.05 1.44
CA ALA A 17 15.16 -0.66 0.19
C ALA A 17 15.07 0.28 -1.02
N ILE A 18 14.46 1.45 -0.82
CA ILE A 18 14.19 2.52 -1.78
C ILE A 18 14.26 3.84 -1.00
N ASN A 19 14.40 4.97 -1.72
CA ASN A 19 14.41 6.34 -1.20
C ASN A 19 13.55 6.51 0.07
N GLU A 20 14.09 7.15 1.11
CA GLU A 20 13.50 7.19 2.47
C GLU A 20 12.09 7.81 2.50
N VAL A 21 11.77 8.65 1.51
CA VAL A 21 10.46 9.28 1.29
C VAL A 21 9.32 8.24 1.21
N PHE A 22 9.60 7.01 0.77
CA PHE A 22 8.60 5.95 0.56
C PHE A 22 8.42 5.03 1.77
N VAL A 23 9.27 5.13 2.81
CA VAL A 23 9.31 4.15 3.91
C VAL A 23 8.21 4.41 4.93
N ALA A 24 7.78 5.67 5.09
CA ALA A 24 6.86 6.08 6.14
C ALA A 24 5.37 5.96 5.77
N LYS A 25 5.05 5.58 4.52
CA LYS A 25 3.67 5.56 4.03
C LYS A 25 3.19 4.14 3.68
N PRO A 26 1.92 3.82 3.98
CA PRO A 26 1.30 2.59 3.53
C PRO A 26 0.82 2.75 2.09
N TYR A 27 1.04 1.73 1.28
CA TYR A 27 0.60 1.69 -0.10
C TYR A 27 -0.29 0.49 -0.35
N LYS A 28 -1.25 0.65 -1.25
CA LYS A 28 -2.16 -0.42 -1.65
C LYS A 28 -1.62 -1.14 -2.87
N ILE A 29 -1.54 -2.47 -2.84
CA ILE A 29 -1.17 -3.27 -4.01
C ILE A 29 -2.27 -3.16 -5.07
N ILE A 30 -1.91 -2.74 -6.29
CA ILE A 30 -2.81 -2.65 -7.45
C ILE A 30 -2.54 -3.72 -8.51
N TYR A 31 -1.33 -4.25 -8.55
CA TYR A 31 -0.97 -5.34 -9.45
C TYR A 31 0.05 -6.25 -8.78
N ARG A 32 -0.04 -7.54 -9.08
CA ARG A 32 0.89 -8.55 -8.57
C ARG A 32 1.58 -9.24 -9.74
N GLY A 33 2.90 -9.07 -9.83
CA GLY A 33 3.78 -9.89 -10.66
C GLY A 33 4.31 -11.11 -9.89
N LEU A 34 5.23 -11.85 -10.52
CA LEU A 34 5.85 -13.04 -9.94
C LEU A 34 6.73 -12.72 -8.72
N HIS A 35 7.54 -11.64 -8.79
CA HIS A 35 8.50 -11.27 -7.75
C HIS A 35 8.35 -9.84 -7.22
N ALA A 36 7.48 -9.06 -7.85
CA ALA A 36 7.26 -7.66 -7.54
C ALA A 36 5.77 -7.34 -7.61
N VAL A 37 5.38 -6.28 -6.90
CA VAL A 37 4.01 -5.77 -6.92
C VAL A 37 4.04 -4.31 -7.31
N GLN A 38 2.98 -3.88 -7.95
CA GLN A 38 2.75 -2.48 -8.23
C GLN A 38 1.89 -1.91 -7.11
N VAL A 39 2.28 -0.77 -6.57
CA VAL A 39 1.55 -0.11 -5.48
C VAL A 39 0.95 1.23 -5.91
N LYS A 40 -0.21 1.61 -5.36
CA LYS A 40 -0.94 2.83 -5.70
C LYS A 40 -0.38 4.04 -4.96
N GLY A 41 0.01 5.08 -5.71
CA GLY A 41 0.44 6.40 -5.23
C GLY A 41 0.34 7.44 -6.36
N LEU A 42 1.04 8.58 -6.24
CA LEU A 42 1.18 9.59 -7.33
C LEU A 42 1.86 9.01 -8.58
N GLU A 43 2.72 8.02 -8.39
CA GLU A 43 3.42 7.30 -9.46
C GLU A 43 3.27 5.78 -9.26
N ARG A 44 3.24 5.03 -10.36
CA ARG A 44 3.05 3.58 -10.39
C ARG A 44 4.39 2.85 -10.19
N TRP A 45 4.73 2.55 -8.96
CA TRP A 45 6.01 1.92 -8.62
C TRP A 45 5.94 0.40 -8.61
N LEU A 46 6.93 -0.26 -9.23
CA LEU A 46 7.12 -1.72 -9.19
C LEU A 46 8.14 -2.08 -8.09
N ILE A 47 7.67 -2.67 -6.99
CA ILE A 47 8.50 -2.95 -5.81
C ILE A 47 8.68 -4.46 -5.62
N PRO A 48 9.93 -4.96 -5.51
CA PRO A 48 10.19 -6.36 -5.18
C PRO A 48 9.57 -6.76 -3.84
N MET A 49 8.90 -7.92 -3.80
CA MET A 49 8.16 -8.39 -2.61
C MET A 49 9.03 -8.54 -1.35
N LYS A 50 10.33 -8.82 -1.51
CA LYS A 50 11.29 -8.93 -0.38
C LYS A 50 11.42 -7.65 0.45
N TYR A 51 11.11 -6.50 -0.15
CA TYR A 51 11.16 -5.18 0.48
C TYR A 51 9.83 -4.73 1.06
N LEU A 52 8.82 -5.59 1.06
CA LEU A 52 7.48 -5.25 1.55
C LEU A 52 7.19 -5.94 2.87
N THR A 53 6.42 -5.24 3.69
CA THR A 53 5.85 -5.76 4.93
C THR A 53 4.35 -5.49 4.90
N LYS A 54 3.54 -6.51 5.16
CA LYS A 54 2.08 -6.38 5.16
C LYS A 54 1.62 -5.55 6.36
N GLU A 55 0.71 -4.61 6.14
CA GLU A 55 0.06 -3.88 7.23
C GLU A 55 -0.79 -4.86 8.06
N HIS A 56 -0.82 -4.65 9.38
CA HIS A 56 -1.61 -5.51 10.25
C HIS A 56 -3.12 -5.35 9.93
N PRO A 57 -3.90 -6.45 9.84
CA PRO A 57 -5.30 -6.39 9.38
C PRO A 57 -6.19 -5.43 10.19
N PHE A 58 -5.91 -5.29 11.49
CA PHE A 58 -6.61 -4.34 12.36
C PHE A 58 -6.37 -2.88 11.93
N GLN A 59 -5.13 -2.51 11.61
CA GLN A 59 -4.80 -1.15 11.17
C GLN A 59 -5.42 -0.83 9.81
N THR A 60 -5.45 -1.81 8.91
CA THR A 60 -6.14 -1.68 7.63
C THR A 60 -7.64 -1.41 7.81
N LYS A 61 -8.30 -2.11 8.74
CA LYS A 61 -9.72 -1.85 9.04
C LYS A 61 -9.93 -0.44 9.58
N VAL A 62 -9.10 0.00 10.54
CA VAL A 62 -9.17 1.36 11.09
C VAL A 62 -9.00 2.43 9.99
N ARG A 63 -8.06 2.23 9.06
CA ARG A 63 -7.86 3.11 7.90
C ARG A 63 -9.09 3.17 7.01
N LEU A 64 -9.62 2.01 6.62
CA LEU A 64 -10.81 1.95 5.77
C LEU A 64 -12.04 2.59 6.42
N THR A 65 -12.24 2.38 7.73
CA THR A 65 -13.30 3.04 8.49
C THR A 65 -13.08 4.55 8.52
N ARG A 66 -11.85 5.03 8.76
CA ARG A 66 -11.53 6.46 8.73
C ARG A 66 -11.78 7.08 7.36
N ASP A 67 -11.35 6.42 6.28
CA ASP A 67 -11.55 6.90 4.90
C ASP A 67 -13.04 6.95 4.52
N GLN A 68 -13.88 6.08 5.10
CA GLN A 68 -15.34 6.10 4.91
C GLN A 68 -16.04 7.18 5.75
N LEU A 69 -15.48 7.56 6.89
CA LEU A 69 -16.02 8.57 7.79
C LEU A 69 -15.64 10.00 7.40
N LEU A 70 -14.61 10.17 6.59
CA LEU A 70 -14.30 11.47 6.02
C LEU A 70 -15.40 11.82 4.99
N PRO A 71 -16.11 12.95 5.15
CA PRO A 71 -17.02 13.41 4.12
C PRO A 71 -16.22 13.56 2.82
N LYS A 72 -16.79 13.09 1.69
CA LYS A 72 -16.28 13.51 0.38
C LYS A 72 -16.14 15.04 0.44
N PRO A 73 -15.01 15.63 0.03
CA PRO A 73 -15.04 17.06 -0.26
C PRO A 73 -16.19 17.24 -1.24
N GLU A 74 -17.17 18.07 -0.88
CA GLU A 74 -18.14 18.57 -1.84
C GLU A 74 -17.30 19.08 -3.01
N ALA A 75 -17.50 18.46 -4.18
CA ALA A 75 -16.93 19.01 -5.38
C ALA A 75 -17.64 20.35 -5.56
N ASP A 76 -16.94 21.44 -5.24
CA ASP A 76 -17.31 22.77 -5.68
C ASP A 76 -17.58 22.67 -7.20
N GLU A 77 -18.85 22.95 -7.53
CA GLU A 77 -19.44 22.94 -8.87
C GLU A 77 -18.99 24.16 -9.68
#